data_AF-A0A2D7QS19-F1
#
_entry.id   AF-A0A2D7QS19-F1
#
_cell.length_a   1.000
_cell.length_b   1.000
_cell.length_c   1.000
_cell.angle_alpha   90.00
_cell.angle_beta   90.00
_cell.angle_gamma   90.00
#
_symmetry.space_group_name_H-M   'P 1'
#
loop_
_entity.id
_entity.type
_entity.pdbx_description
1 polymer ?
#
loop_
_entity_poly.entity_id
_entity_poly.type
_entity_poly.pdbx_seq_one_letter_code
_entity_poly.pdbx_strand_id
1 'polypeptide(L)' 'MQFEVQVRRTNRRKTATIQVQQGVVQVVVPQTLSQQAIDDLIAKKSNWIRQKLVLQQSVP' A
#
# COMPACT_ATOMS: atom_id res chain seq x y z
N MET A 1 -10.70 0.50 -11.81
CA MET A 1 -9.83 -0.59 -11.33
C MET A 1 -9.89 -0.58 -9.82
N GLN A 2 -10.62 -1.55 -9.24
CA GLN A 2 -10.61 -1.79 -7.80
C GLN A 2 -9.40 -2.69 -7.52
N PHE A 3 -8.53 -2.28 -6.61
CA PHE A 3 -7.43 -3.11 -6.11
C PHE A 3 -7.67 -3.37 -4.63
N GLU A 4 -7.45 -4.59 -4.20
CA GLU A 4 -7.63 -4.95 -2.79
C GLU A 4 -6.48 -4.37 -1.96
N VAL A 5 -6.83 -3.58 -0.95
CA VAL A 5 -5.85 -3.01 -0.01
C VAL A 5 -5.95 -3.73 1.33
N GLN A 6 -4.90 -4.44 1.71
CA GLN A 6 -4.76 -5.03 3.03
C GLN A 6 -3.89 -4.14 3.92
N VAL A 7 -4.50 -3.56 4.95
CA VAL A 7 -3.77 -2.75 5.93
C VAL A 7 -3.39 -3.62 7.12
N ARG A 8 -2.09 -3.81 7.36
CA ARG A 8 -1.55 -4.47 8.56
C ARG A 8 -0.94 -3.43 9.49
N ARG A 9 -1.45 -3.36 10.72
CA ARG A 9 -0.89 -2.48 11.75
C ARG A 9 0.21 -3.20 12.52
N THR A 10 1.35 -2.55 12.74
CA THR A 10 2.49 -3.11 13.46
C THR A 10 3.00 -2.15 14.54
N ASN A 11 3.69 -2.67 15.56
CA ASN A 11 4.26 -1.86 16.66
C ASN A 11 5.54 -1.09 16.29
N ARG A 12 5.98 -1.10 15.02
CA ARG A 12 7.18 -0.37 14.59
C ARG A 12 6.88 1.13 14.56
N ARG A 13 7.81 1.94 15.08
CA ARG A 13 7.61 3.39 15.28
C ARG A 13 7.81 4.29 14.05
N LYS A 14 8.57 3.87 13.04
CA LYS A 14 9.15 4.84 12.08
C LYS A 14 8.67 4.77 10.63
N THR A 15 8.19 3.63 10.13
CA THR A 15 8.03 3.45 8.68
C THR A 15 6.75 2.73 8.32
N ALA A 16 5.97 3.34 7.42
CA ALA A 16 4.92 2.69 6.67
C ALA A 16 5.54 2.04 5.41
N THR A 17 5.24 0.77 5.17
CA THR A 17 5.73 0.01 4.03
C THR A 17 4.54 -0.34 3.13
N ILE A 18 4.66 -0.06 1.84
CA ILE A 18 3.65 -0.47 0.85
C ILE A 18 4.28 -1.52 -0.05
N GLN A 19 3.60 -2.64 -0.20
CA GLN A 19 3.98 -3.78 -1.02
C GLN A 19 2.82 -4.13 -1.94
N VAL A 20 3.12 -4.58 -3.15
CA VAL A 20 2.10 -5.09 -4.09
C VAL A 20 2.50 -6.52 -4.39
N GLN A 21 1.65 -7.48 -4.03
CA GLN A 21 1.86 -8.91 -4.28
C GLN A 21 0.61 -9.49 -4.92
N GLN A 22 0.77 -10.11 -6.10
CA GLN A 22 -0.31 -10.82 -6.80
C GLN A 22 -1.58 -9.97 -7.03
N GLY A 23 -1.41 -8.67 -7.29
CA GLY A 23 -2.53 -7.74 -7.48
C GLY A 23 -3.13 -7.15 -6.20
N VAL A 24 -2.67 -7.59 -5.03
CA VAL A 24 -3.11 -7.08 -3.72
C VAL A 24 -2.08 -6.08 -3.18
N VAL A 25 -2.56 -4.93 -2.69
CA VAL A 25 -1.74 -3.88 -2.09
C VAL A 25 -1.69 -4.10 -0.58
N GLN A 26 -0.55 -4.53 -0.07
CA GLN A 26 -0.30 -4.62 1.37
C GLN A 26 0.31 -3.33 1.89
N VAL A 27 -0.36 -2.69 2.84
CA VAL A 27 0.12 -1.48 3.53
C VAL A 27 0.38 -1.84 4.98
N VAL A 28 1.65 -1.88 5.37
CA VAL A 28 2.07 -2.08 6.75
C VAL A 28 2.30 -0.73 7.39
N VAL A 29 1.51 -0.36 8.40
CA VAL A 29 1.60 0.94 9.07
C VAL A 29 1.82 0.80 10.57
N PRO A 30 2.50 1.76 11.22
CA PRO A 30 2.53 1.87 12.68
C PRO A 30 1.13 1.93 13.28
N GLN A 31 0.92 1.34 14.46
CA GLN A 31 -0.36 1.49 15.20
C GLN A 31 -0.68 2.95 15.55
N THR A 32 0.34 3.78 15.71
CA THR A 32 0.20 5.21 16.04
C THR A 32 -0.24 6.05 14.84
N LEU A 33 -0.35 5.47 13.65
CA LEU A 33 -0.69 6.20 12.43
C LEU A 33 -2.20 6.24 12.25
N SER A 34 -2.75 7.46 12.18
CA SER A 34 -4.19 7.69 12.00
C SER A 34 -4.68 7.21 10.64
N GLN A 35 -5.95 6.81 10.55
CA GLN A 35 -6.56 6.36 9.30
C GLN A 35 -6.41 7.39 8.17
N GLN A 36 -6.58 8.68 8.49
CA GLN A 36 -6.41 9.79 7.55
C GLN A 36 -5.01 9.83 6.93
N ALA A 37 -3.98 9.56 7.72
CA ALA A 37 -2.60 9.50 7.24
C ALA A 37 -2.34 8.24 6.40
N ILE A 38 -3.09 7.15 6.61
CA ILE A 38 -3.07 5.97 5.74
C ILE A 38 -3.68 6.32 4.38
N ASP A 39 -4.83 6.99 4.38
CA ASP A 39 -5.51 7.40 3.15
C ASP A 39 -4.66 8.37 2.34
N ASP A 40 -4.00 9.34 2.99
CA ASP A 40 -3.02 10.22 2.35
C ASP A 40 -1.81 9.45 1.80
N LEU A 41 -1.32 8.43 2.52
CA LEU A 41 -0.23 7.58 2.05
C LEU A 41 -0.64 6.82 0.79
N ILE A 42 -1.84 6.25 0.78
CA ILE A 42 -2.40 5.53 -0.37
C ILE A 42 -2.63 6.50 -1.52
N ALA A 43 -3.19 7.69 -1.28
CA ALA A 43 -3.41 8.71 -2.30
C ALA A 43 -2.07 9.17 -2.92
N LYS A 44 -1.06 9.45 -2.09
CA LYS A 44 0.28 9.86 -2.54
C LYS A 44 1.01 8.75 -3.29
N LYS A 45 0.78 7.49 -2.93
CA LYS A 45 1.41 6.32 -3.56
C LYS A 45 0.51 5.64 -4.59
N SER A 46 -0.69 6.15 -4.85
CA SER A 46 -1.65 5.60 -5.81
C SER A 46 -1.04 5.50 -7.21
N ASN A 47 -0.26 6.51 -7.62
CA ASN A 47 0.45 6.51 -8.90
C ASN A 47 1.53 5.41 -8.95
N TRP A 48 2.26 5.21 -7.85
CA TRP A 48 3.26 4.15 -7.72
C TRP A 48 2.63 2.75 -7.68
N ILE A 49 1.50 2.58 -6.98
CA ILE A 49 0.70 1.35 -6.93
C ILE A 49 0.22 1.01 -8.34
N ARG A 50 -0.32 1.99 -9.07
CA ARG A 50 -0.80 1.81 -10.44
C ARG A 50 0.34 1.36 -11.37
N GLN A 51 1.50 2.00 -11.28
CA GLN A 51 2.69 1.58 -12.03
C GLN A 51 3.12 0.16 -11.68
N LYS A 52 3.14 -0.20 -10.38
CA LYS A 52 3.51 -1.55 -9.93
C LYS A 52 2.52 -2.61 -10.38
N LEU A 53 1.21 -2.32 -10.39
CA LEU A 53 0.19 -3.22 -10.91
C LEU A 53 0.36 -3.46 -12.41
N VAL A 54 0.58 -2.41 -13.20
CA VAL A 54 0.86 -2.54 -14.65
C VAL A 54 2.13 -3.35 -14.88
N LEU A 55 3.20 -3.08 -14.11
CA LEU A 55 4.44 -3.86 -14.18
C LEU A 55 4.22 -5.33 -13.86
N GLN A 56 3.46 -5.65 -12.81
CA GLN A 56 3.15 -7.04 -12.43
C GLN A 56 2.27 -7.75 -13.46
N GLN A 57 1.30 -7.05 -14.07
CA GLN A 57 0.46 -7.62 -15.12
C GLN A 57 1.22 -7.85 -16.44
N SER A 58 2.33 -7.13 -16.65
CA SER A 58 3.13 -7.23 -17.86
C SER A 58 4.25 -8.26 -17.77
N VAL A 59 4.39 -8.99 -16.64
CA VAL A 59 5.30 -10.14 -16.56
C VAL A 59 4.47 -11.42 -16.77
N PRO A 60 4.55 -12.06 -17.95
CA PRO A 60 3.90 -13.34 -18.23
C PRO A 60 4.56 -14.51 -17.49
#